data_AF-A0A820P395-F1
#
_entry.id   AF-A0A820P395-F1
#
_cell.length_a   1.000
_cell.length_b   1.000
_cell.length_c   1.000
_cell.angle_alpha   90.00
_cell.angle_beta   90.00
_cell.angle_gamma   90.00
#
_symmetry.space_group_name_H-M   'P 1'
#
loop_
_entity.id
_entity.type
_entity.pdbx_description
1 polymer ?
#
loop_
_entity_poly.entity_id
_entity_poly.type
_entity_poly.pdbx_seq_one_letter_code
_entity_poly.pdbx_strand_id
1 'polypeptide(L)'
;TATAKPPPTFYAQLELANNISSDEEKAKLLQHLLCINNLSDKMLADIVECIITIYSDQEKYELLQLVLKRSSLSNKQLETTVELIHDIRSDNYKANSLKTLLSREQFIAQHFSIIIEATEEIYSDGDKSNFYKDLMNSRYLQLVDYCMLLYAIKNINNDASKRELLCKLAPKLPKTNPKISRAYIDAADSIYSSQDKATATLAFQ
;
A
#
# COMPACT_ATOMS: atom_id res chain seq x y z
N THR A 1 -19.91 21.35 -1.23
CA THR A 1 -19.10 21.89 -0.11
C THR A 1 -18.36 23.11 -0.61
N ALA A 2 -18.36 24.21 0.16
CA ALA A 2 -17.73 25.45 -0.27
C ALA A 2 -16.22 25.23 -0.47
N THR A 3 -15.70 25.52 -1.68
CA THR A 3 -14.27 25.47 -1.97
C THR A 3 -13.55 26.52 -1.13
N ALA A 4 -12.78 26.09 -0.13
CA ALA A 4 -11.97 27.00 0.68
C ALA A 4 -11.05 27.81 -0.25
N LYS A 5 -11.09 29.14 -0.15
CA LYS A 5 -10.21 30.02 -0.92
C LYS A 5 -8.77 29.79 -0.43
N PRO A 6 -7.81 29.57 -1.34
CA PRO A 6 -6.42 29.36 -0.94
C PRO A 6 -5.87 30.58 -0.18
N PRO A 7 -4.99 30.36 0.81
CA PRO A 7 -4.22 31.45 1.41
C PRO A 7 -3.50 32.27 0.32
N PRO A 8 -3.32 33.60 0.50
CA PRO A 8 -2.76 34.47 -0.53
C PRO A 8 -1.41 34.02 -1.09
N THR A 9 -0.60 33.32 -0.28
CA THR A 9 0.75 32.87 -0.64
C THR A 9 0.81 31.44 -1.17
N PHE A 10 -0.30 30.69 -1.15
CA PHE A 10 -0.29 29.24 -1.42
C PHE A 10 0.32 28.91 -2.79
N TYR A 11 -0.21 29.52 -3.86
CA TYR A 11 0.27 29.23 -5.21
C TYR A 11 1.69 29.75 -5.45
N ALA A 12 2.06 30.88 -4.86
CA ALA A 12 3.44 31.37 -4.93
C ALA A 12 4.43 30.43 -4.23
N GLN A 13 4.05 29.85 -3.08
CA GLN A 13 4.86 28.86 -2.37
C GLN A 13 4.94 27.53 -3.13
N LEU A 14 3.85 27.09 -3.75
CA LEU A 14 3.85 25.88 -4.58
C LEU A 14 4.69 26.06 -5.85
N GLU A 15 4.61 27.22 -6.50
CA GLU A 15 5.47 27.57 -7.63
C GLU A 15 6.94 27.61 -7.21
N LEU A 16 7.26 28.17 -6.04
CA LEU A 16 8.61 28.11 -5.49
C LEU A 16 9.06 26.66 -5.29
N ALA A 17 8.23 25.81 -4.68
CA ALA A 17 8.54 24.40 -4.48
C ALA A 17 8.89 23.67 -5.78
N ASN A 18 8.15 23.93 -6.87
CA ASN A 18 8.43 23.35 -8.19
C ASN A 18 9.80 23.76 -8.77
N ASN A 19 10.34 24.91 -8.36
CA ASN A 19 11.63 25.42 -8.85
C ASN A 19 12.81 25.13 -7.92
N ILE A 20 12.57 24.54 -6.74
CA ILE A 20 13.63 24.13 -5.82
C ILE A 20 14.28 22.84 -6.35
N SER A 21 15.60 22.88 -6.55
CA SER A 21 16.39 21.72 -6.99
C SER A 21 16.68 20.71 -5.87
N SER A 22 16.74 21.16 -4.62
CA SER A 22 16.98 20.29 -3.46
C SER A 22 15.68 19.62 -3.02
N ASP A 23 15.65 18.29 -3.07
CA ASP A 23 14.48 17.51 -2.63
C ASP A 23 14.15 17.76 -1.15
N GLU A 24 15.16 17.89 -0.29
CA GLU A 24 14.98 18.17 1.14
C GLU A 24 14.31 19.54 1.37
N GLU A 25 14.76 20.57 0.67
CA GLU A 25 14.19 21.92 0.78
C GLU A 25 12.78 21.99 0.18
N LYS A 26 12.58 21.31 -0.96
CA LYS A 26 11.26 21.16 -1.59
C LYS A 26 10.30 20.46 -0.63
N ALA A 27 10.74 19.37 -0.02
CA ALA A 27 9.95 18.60 0.94
C ALA A 27 9.57 19.44 2.16
N LYS A 28 10.50 20.18 2.75
CA LYS A 28 10.20 21.09 3.88
C LYS A 28 9.09 22.09 3.53
N LEU A 29 9.16 22.71 2.35
CA LEU A 29 8.13 23.64 1.90
C LEU A 29 6.77 22.95 1.68
N LEU A 30 6.77 21.75 1.07
CA LEU A 30 5.55 20.97 0.87
C LEU A 30 4.95 20.48 2.21
N GLN A 31 5.77 20.12 3.19
CA GLN A 31 5.31 19.81 4.56
C GLN A 31 4.57 21.01 5.17
N HIS A 32 5.10 22.23 5.01
CA HIS A 32 4.42 23.45 5.44
C HIS A 32 3.07 23.66 4.74
N LEU A 33 2.99 23.40 3.42
CA LEU A 33 1.74 23.50 2.67
C LEU A 33 0.71 22.45 3.11
N LEU A 34 1.13 21.22 3.40
CA LEU A 34 0.26 20.15 3.91
C LEU A 34 -0.32 20.45 5.30
N CYS A 35 0.37 21.26 6.11
CA CYS A 35 -0.09 21.72 7.42
C CYS A 35 -1.17 22.82 7.34
N ILE A 36 -1.48 23.36 6.16
CA ILE A 36 -2.56 24.32 6.00
C ILE A 36 -3.91 23.65 6.33
N ASN A 37 -4.66 24.27 7.24
CA ASN A 37 -6.02 23.83 7.58
C ASN A 37 -6.95 24.07 6.39
N ASN A 38 -7.91 23.17 6.18
CA ASN A 38 -8.95 23.28 5.14
C ASN A 38 -8.40 23.40 3.70
N LEU A 39 -7.35 22.63 3.36
CA LEU A 39 -6.96 22.44 1.96
C LEU A 39 -8.18 21.99 1.13
N SER A 40 -8.46 22.69 0.04
CA SER A 40 -9.43 22.20 -0.95
C SER A 40 -8.86 20.98 -1.67
N ASP A 41 -9.73 20.18 -2.28
CA ASP A 41 -9.30 18.99 -3.04
C ASP A 41 -8.32 19.33 -4.16
N LYS A 42 -8.54 20.47 -4.82
CA LYS A 42 -7.63 20.99 -5.84
C LYS A 42 -6.27 21.34 -5.26
N MET A 43 -6.22 22.08 -4.14
CA MET A 43 -4.95 22.44 -3.50
C MET A 43 -4.16 21.20 -3.06
N LEU A 44 -4.84 20.17 -2.54
CA LEU A 44 -4.17 18.93 -2.18
C LEU A 44 -3.64 18.19 -3.42
N ALA A 45 -4.41 18.15 -4.51
CA ALA A 45 -3.96 17.58 -5.77
C ALA A 45 -2.73 18.33 -6.32
N ASP A 46 -2.74 19.67 -6.31
CA ASP A 46 -1.63 20.50 -6.77
C ASP A 46 -0.35 20.24 -5.91
N ILE A 47 -0.49 20.00 -4.60
CA ILE A 47 0.64 19.59 -3.74
C ILE A 47 1.12 18.19 -4.12
N VAL A 48 0.21 17.22 -4.27
CA VAL A 48 0.53 15.83 -4.62
C VAL A 48 1.28 15.75 -5.95
N GLU A 49 0.88 16.53 -6.95
CA GLU A 49 1.60 16.65 -8.23
C GLU A 49 3.03 17.15 -8.05
N CYS A 50 3.25 18.11 -7.15
CA CYS A 50 4.59 18.58 -6.84
C CYS A 50 5.44 17.50 -6.12
N ILE A 51 4.84 16.68 -5.25
CA ILE A 51 5.51 15.55 -4.58
C ILE A 51 6.05 14.54 -5.61
N ILE A 52 5.32 14.28 -6.72
CA ILE A 52 5.77 13.37 -7.78
C ILE A 52 7.15 13.78 -8.33
N THR A 53 7.48 15.08 -8.31
CA THR A 53 8.75 15.60 -8.85
C THR A 53 9.96 15.45 -7.94
N ILE A 54 9.77 14.98 -6.70
CA ILE A 54 10.88 14.66 -5.79
C ILE A 54 11.58 13.40 -6.32
N TYR A 55 12.89 13.26 -6.16
CA TYR A 55 13.60 12.02 -6.51
C TYR A 55 13.88 11.14 -5.30
N SER A 56 14.15 11.75 -4.15
CA SER A 56 14.46 11.03 -2.93
C SER A 56 13.24 10.31 -2.35
N ASP A 57 13.38 8.99 -2.16
CA ASP A 57 12.32 8.16 -1.61
C ASP A 57 11.98 8.52 -0.16
N GLN A 58 12.95 8.98 0.63
CA GLN A 58 12.72 9.34 2.03
C GLN A 58 11.77 10.55 2.12
N GLU A 59 12.05 11.60 1.37
CA GLU A 59 11.27 12.83 1.31
C GLU A 59 9.86 12.54 0.77
N LYS A 60 9.74 11.73 -0.29
CA LYS A 60 8.43 11.26 -0.78
C LYS A 60 7.67 10.52 0.31
N TYR A 61 8.32 9.56 0.96
CA TYR A 61 7.73 8.77 2.02
C TYR A 61 7.19 9.65 3.16
N GLU A 62 7.99 10.58 3.66
CA GLU A 62 7.59 11.50 4.74
C GLU A 62 6.38 12.35 4.36
N LEU A 63 6.37 12.93 3.16
CA LEU A 63 5.25 13.72 2.65
C LEU A 63 4.00 12.86 2.44
N LEU A 64 4.17 11.64 1.91
CA LEU A 64 3.08 10.71 1.69
C LEU A 64 2.44 10.25 3.00
N GLN A 65 3.22 10.07 4.07
CA GLN A 65 2.67 9.83 5.40
C GLN A 65 1.80 10.99 5.89
N LEU A 66 2.16 12.24 5.58
CA LEU A 66 1.33 13.40 5.93
C LEU A 66 0.03 13.44 5.12
N VAL A 67 0.10 13.13 3.82
CA VAL A 67 -1.10 13.04 2.95
C VAL A 67 -2.03 11.96 3.44
N LEU A 68 -1.55 10.72 3.62
CA LEU A 68 -2.36 9.57 4.01
C LEU A 68 -3.02 9.71 5.39
N LYS A 69 -2.42 10.46 6.32
CA LYS A 69 -2.98 10.72 7.65
C LYS A 69 -4.15 11.72 7.63
N ARG A 70 -4.42 12.41 6.52
CA ARG A 70 -5.55 13.35 6.42
C ARG A 70 -6.87 12.60 6.40
N SER A 71 -7.75 12.80 7.38
CA SER A 71 -8.99 12.02 7.49
C SER A 71 -9.91 12.12 6.28
N SER A 72 -9.91 13.25 5.56
CA SER A 72 -10.90 13.60 4.53
C SER A 72 -10.46 13.35 3.08
N LEU A 73 -9.66 12.32 2.79
CA LEU A 73 -9.28 12.00 1.40
C LEU A 73 -10.44 11.35 0.64
N SER A 74 -10.73 11.85 -0.56
CA SER A 74 -11.59 11.18 -1.53
C SER A 74 -10.90 9.95 -2.13
N ASN A 75 -11.68 9.02 -2.70
CA ASN A 75 -11.13 7.84 -3.37
C ASN A 75 -10.17 8.23 -4.51
N LYS A 76 -10.50 9.26 -5.30
CA LYS A 76 -9.61 9.74 -6.37
C LYS A 76 -8.26 10.22 -5.82
N GLN A 77 -8.26 10.92 -4.68
CA GLN A 77 -7.01 11.34 -4.04
C GLN A 77 -6.22 10.15 -3.48
N LEU A 78 -6.91 9.14 -2.95
CA LEU A 78 -6.27 7.90 -2.51
C LEU A 78 -5.65 7.14 -3.68
N GLU A 79 -6.33 7.04 -4.84
CA GLU A 79 -5.77 6.44 -6.07
C GLU A 79 -4.48 7.14 -6.51
N THR A 80 -4.47 8.48 -6.63
CA THR A 80 -3.25 9.23 -6.95
C THR A 80 -2.17 9.08 -5.87
N THR A 81 -2.57 8.91 -4.60
CA THR A 81 -1.60 8.63 -3.54
C THR A 81 -1.00 7.23 -3.68
N VAL A 82 -1.75 6.24 -4.19
CA VAL A 82 -1.20 4.91 -4.52
C VAL A 82 -0.22 4.99 -5.68
N GLU A 83 -0.49 5.81 -6.72
CA GLU A 83 0.46 6.07 -7.80
C GLU A 83 1.80 6.63 -7.28
N LEU A 84 1.75 7.53 -6.29
CA LEU A 84 2.96 8.01 -5.61
C LEU A 84 3.72 6.88 -4.88
N ILE A 85 3.00 5.91 -4.29
CA ILE A 85 3.63 4.77 -3.63
C ILE A 85 4.37 3.90 -4.64
N HIS A 86 3.82 3.70 -5.84
CA HIS A 86 4.46 2.93 -6.91
C HIS A 86 5.84 3.51 -7.28
N ASP A 87 5.96 4.84 -7.30
CA ASP A 87 7.18 5.54 -7.68
C ASP A 87 8.29 5.51 -6.60
N ILE A 88 8.00 5.04 -5.38
CA ILE A 88 8.99 4.83 -4.32
C ILE A 88 9.81 3.56 -4.65
N ARG A 89 11.15 3.66 -4.68
CA ARG A 89 12.03 2.52 -4.99
C ARG A 89 12.41 1.69 -3.76
N SER A 90 12.51 2.33 -2.60
CA SER A 90 12.77 1.66 -1.33
C SER A 90 11.60 0.76 -0.93
N ASP A 91 11.83 -0.56 -0.95
CA ASP A 91 10.87 -1.58 -0.51
C ASP A 91 10.26 -1.28 0.86
N ASN A 92 11.10 -0.87 1.81
CA ASN A 92 10.69 -0.56 3.18
C ASN A 92 9.71 0.63 3.20
N TYR A 93 10.02 1.70 2.46
CA TYR A 93 9.14 2.87 2.38
C TYR A 93 7.86 2.58 1.60
N LYS A 94 7.92 1.79 0.52
CA LYS A 94 6.75 1.32 -0.23
C LYS A 94 5.84 0.50 0.69
N ALA A 95 6.38 -0.51 1.37
CA ALA A 95 5.63 -1.38 2.29
C ALA A 95 4.98 -0.59 3.45
N ASN A 96 5.73 0.32 4.08
CA ASN A 96 5.20 1.14 5.18
C ASN A 96 4.14 2.13 4.70
N SER A 97 4.25 2.64 3.47
CA SER A 97 3.22 3.49 2.87
C SER A 97 1.92 2.75 2.60
N LEU A 98 2.01 1.54 2.02
CA LEU A 98 0.86 0.65 1.84
C LEU A 98 0.24 0.27 3.19
N LYS A 99 1.06 0.04 4.21
CA LYS A 99 0.57 -0.24 5.57
C LYS A 99 -0.27 0.90 6.14
N THR A 100 0.13 2.16 5.92
CA THR A 100 -0.66 3.32 6.36
C THR A 100 -2.03 3.38 5.66
N LEU A 101 -2.11 2.96 4.40
CA LEU A 101 -3.38 2.84 3.66
C LEU A 101 -4.34 1.80 4.24
N LEU A 102 -3.87 0.82 5.01
CA LEU A 102 -4.74 -0.20 5.62
C LEU A 102 -5.77 0.38 6.60
N SER A 103 -5.54 1.60 7.11
CA SER A 103 -6.53 2.35 7.88
C SER A 103 -7.77 2.79 7.07
N ARG A 104 -7.73 2.66 5.75
CA ARG A 104 -8.80 3.04 4.80
C ARG A 104 -9.58 1.82 4.33
N GLU A 105 -10.19 1.08 5.25
CA GLU A 105 -10.83 -0.22 4.98
C GLU A 105 -11.76 -0.22 3.76
N GLN A 106 -12.62 0.80 3.61
CA GLN A 106 -13.53 0.91 2.47
C GLN A 106 -12.79 1.07 1.14
N PHE A 107 -11.73 1.87 1.10
CA PHE A 107 -10.90 2.04 -0.09
C PHE A 107 -10.21 0.72 -0.45
N ILE A 108 -9.61 0.04 0.53
CA ILE A 108 -8.96 -1.26 0.32
C ILE A 108 -9.96 -2.32 -0.18
N ALA A 109 -11.22 -2.28 0.29
CA ALA A 109 -12.26 -3.19 -0.18
C ALA A 109 -12.65 -2.95 -1.64
N GLN A 110 -12.62 -1.69 -2.10
CA GLN A 110 -12.96 -1.32 -3.48
C GLN A 110 -11.79 -1.48 -4.45
N HIS A 111 -10.55 -1.34 -3.96
CA HIS A 111 -9.32 -1.28 -4.77
C HIS A 111 -8.32 -2.38 -4.41
N PHE A 112 -8.79 -3.56 -3.98
CA PHE A 112 -7.92 -4.62 -3.48
C PHE A 112 -6.86 -5.09 -4.49
N SER A 113 -7.22 -5.20 -5.77
CA SER A 113 -6.28 -5.60 -6.82
C SER A 113 -5.10 -4.64 -6.93
N ILE A 114 -5.36 -3.34 -6.88
CA ILE A 114 -4.32 -2.28 -6.93
C ILE A 114 -3.38 -2.43 -5.74
N ILE A 115 -3.90 -2.73 -4.55
CA ILE A 115 -3.08 -2.92 -3.34
C ILE A 115 -2.19 -4.17 -3.45
N ILE A 116 -2.71 -5.26 -4.01
CA ILE A 116 -1.92 -6.47 -4.27
C ILE A 116 -0.84 -6.18 -5.33
N GLU A 117 -1.19 -5.53 -6.43
CA GLU A 117 -0.25 -5.14 -7.49
C GLU A 117 0.89 -4.26 -6.95
N ALA A 118 0.56 -3.23 -6.17
CA ALA A 118 1.57 -2.37 -5.52
C ALA A 118 2.47 -3.13 -4.55
N THR A 119 1.95 -4.18 -3.89
CA THR A 119 2.76 -5.03 -3.00
C THR A 119 3.67 -5.96 -3.80
N GLU A 120 3.21 -6.47 -4.94
CA GLU A 120 4.01 -7.37 -5.78
C GLU A 120 5.25 -6.69 -6.39
N GLU A 121 5.25 -5.36 -6.52
CA GLU A 121 6.41 -4.56 -6.93
C GLU A 121 7.50 -4.42 -5.86
N ILE A 122 7.22 -4.73 -4.60
CA ILE A 122 8.24 -4.79 -3.55
C ILE A 122 9.19 -5.94 -3.90
N TYR A 123 10.50 -5.78 -3.82
CA TYR A 123 11.42 -6.87 -4.13
C TYR A 123 11.65 -7.82 -2.94
N SER A 124 11.73 -7.25 -1.74
CA SER A 124 11.90 -7.96 -0.47
C SER A 124 10.68 -8.82 -0.13
N ASP A 125 10.84 -10.15 -0.22
CA ASP A 125 9.84 -11.12 0.24
C ASP A 125 9.44 -10.92 1.71
N GLY A 126 10.39 -10.47 2.55
CA GLY A 126 10.12 -10.17 3.95
C GLY A 126 9.13 -9.01 4.11
N ASP A 127 9.32 -7.94 3.35
CA ASP A 127 8.44 -6.78 3.37
C ASP A 127 7.07 -7.11 2.75
N LYS A 128 7.02 -7.86 1.64
CA LYS A 128 5.76 -8.41 1.10
C LYS A 128 5.00 -9.22 2.14
N SER A 129 5.70 -10.17 2.77
CA SER A 129 5.11 -11.08 3.75
C SER A 129 4.58 -10.32 4.96
N ASN A 130 5.32 -9.35 5.47
CA ASN A 130 4.86 -8.49 6.57
C ASN A 130 3.62 -7.67 6.17
N PHE A 131 3.61 -7.09 4.98
CA PHE A 131 2.44 -6.36 4.50
C PHE A 131 1.21 -7.28 4.36
N TYR A 132 1.34 -8.45 3.74
CA TYR A 132 0.21 -9.39 3.60
C TYR A 132 -0.31 -9.86 4.97
N LYS A 133 0.56 -10.06 5.96
CA LYS A 133 0.14 -10.36 7.34
C LYS A 133 -0.70 -9.24 7.95
N ASP A 134 -0.34 -7.99 7.69
CA ASP A 134 -1.07 -6.81 8.17
C ASP A 134 -2.40 -6.65 7.44
N LEU A 135 -2.42 -6.83 6.11
CA LEU A 135 -3.63 -6.79 5.28
C LEU A 135 -4.66 -7.85 5.70
N MET A 136 -4.21 -9.08 6.00
CA MET A 136 -5.09 -10.15 6.52
C MET A 136 -5.68 -9.83 7.89
N ASN A 137 -5.09 -8.90 8.64
CA ASN A 137 -5.51 -8.52 9.98
C ASN A 137 -6.35 -7.24 9.99
N SER A 138 -6.23 -6.38 8.98
CA SER A 138 -6.93 -5.10 8.94
C SER A 138 -8.40 -5.20 8.54
N ARG A 139 -8.83 -6.30 7.90
CA ARG A 139 -10.21 -6.42 7.41
C ARG A 139 -10.67 -7.86 7.22
N TYR A 140 -11.98 -8.02 7.07
CA TYR A 140 -12.58 -9.22 6.50
C TYR A 140 -12.35 -9.27 4.98
N LEU A 141 -11.94 -10.45 4.52
CA LEU A 141 -11.63 -10.74 3.12
C LEU A 141 -12.83 -11.40 2.44
N GLN A 142 -13.13 -10.97 1.22
CA GLN A 142 -14.12 -11.62 0.37
C GLN A 142 -13.50 -12.82 -0.35
N LEU A 143 -14.33 -13.64 -0.99
CA LEU A 143 -13.86 -14.83 -1.70
C LEU A 143 -12.80 -14.50 -2.76
N VAL A 144 -13.02 -13.42 -3.52
CA VAL A 144 -12.06 -12.95 -4.54
C VAL A 144 -10.75 -12.45 -3.92
N ASP A 145 -10.82 -11.81 -2.75
CA ASP A 145 -9.64 -11.33 -2.01
C ASP A 145 -8.74 -12.49 -1.57
N TYR A 146 -9.34 -13.60 -1.11
CA TYR A 146 -8.59 -14.81 -0.78
C TYR A 146 -7.88 -15.40 -2.01
N CYS A 147 -8.55 -15.47 -3.16
CA CYS A 147 -7.91 -15.96 -4.40
C CYS A 147 -6.71 -15.09 -4.79
N MET A 148 -6.85 -13.76 -4.74
CA MET A 148 -5.77 -12.82 -5.07
C MET A 148 -4.60 -12.96 -4.08
N LEU A 149 -4.86 -13.06 -2.78
CA LEU A 149 -3.82 -13.28 -1.78
C LEU A 149 -3.10 -14.62 -1.95
N LEU A 150 -3.82 -15.72 -2.21
CA LEU A 150 -3.20 -17.03 -2.41
C LEU A 150 -2.32 -17.04 -3.67
N TYR A 151 -2.76 -16.36 -4.73
CA TYR A 151 -1.94 -16.17 -5.93
C TYR A 151 -0.68 -15.32 -5.65
N ALA A 152 -0.81 -14.24 -4.89
CA ALA A 152 0.34 -13.42 -4.50
C ALA A 152 1.33 -14.20 -3.61
N ILE A 153 0.84 -14.94 -2.61
CA ILE A 153 1.67 -15.79 -1.75
C ILE A 153 2.44 -16.84 -2.56
N LYS A 154 1.82 -17.43 -3.58
CA LYS A 154 2.48 -18.39 -4.48
C LYS A 154 3.73 -17.78 -5.16
N ASN A 155 3.71 -16.48 -5.45
CA ASN A 155 4.77 -15.78 -6.18
C ASN A 155 5.91 -15.25 -5.30
N ILE A 156 5.79 -15.31 -3.97
CA ILE A 156 6.90 -15.05 -3.05
C ILE A 156 8.03 -16.06 -3.33
N ASN A 157 9.31 -15.72 -3.20
CA ASN A 157 10.38 -16.70 -3.44
C ASN A 157 10.74 -17.47 -2.16
N ASN A 158 10.66 -16.83 -1.01
CA ASN A 158 11.02 -17.41 0.28
C ASN A 158 9.96 -18.41 0.79
N ASP A 159 10.30 -19.70 0.80
CA ASP A 159 9.45 -20.81 1.28
C ASP A 159 8.94 -20.63 2.72
N ALA A 160 9.79 -20.16 3.64
CA ALA A 160 9.41 -19.96 5.03
C ALA A 160 8.32 -18.88 5.17
N SER A 161 8.41 -17.82 4.35
CA SER A 161 7.42 -16.74 4.24
C SER A 161 6.11 -17.25 3.64
N LYS A 162 6.17 -18.03 2.56
CA LYS A 162 4.97 -18.68 1.99
C LYS A 162 4.25 -19.51 3.05
N ARG A 163 4.98 -20.41 3.71
CA ARG A 163 4.43 -21.26 4.77
C ARG A 163 3.80 -20.43 5.87
N GLU A 164 4.48 -19.41 6.38
CA GLU A 164 3.93 -18.59 7.46
C GLU A 164 2.63 -17.89 7.06
N LEU A 165 2.57 -17.34 5.84
CA LEU A 165 1.36 -16.70 5.30
C LEU A 165 0.23 -17.70 5.09
N LEU A 166 0.52 -18.88 4.52
CA LEU A 166 -0.47 -19.93 4.31
C LEU A 166 -1.02 -20.43 5.65
N CYS A 167 -0.17 -20.70 6.64
CA CYS A 167 -0.60 -21.09 7.98
C CYS A 167 -1.48 -20.02 8.64
N LYS A 168 -1.14 -18.73 8.47
CA LYS A 168 -1.95 -17.62 9.01
C LYS A 168 -3.29 -17.47 8.30
N LEU A 169 -3.34 -17.74 6.99
CA LEU A 169 -4.53 -17.59 6.18
C LEU A 169 -5.48 -18.78 6.31
N ALA A 170 -4.96 -20.00 6.43
CA ALA A 170 -5.71 -21.25 6.49
C ALA A 170 -6.92 -21.27 7.44
N PRO A 171 -6.84 -20.81 8.71
CA PRO A 171 -7.99 -20.81 9.62
C PRO A 171 -9.10 -19.83 9.21
N LYS A 172 -8.81 -18.87 8.32
CA LYS A 172 -9.75 -17.87 7.83
C LYS A 172 -10.41 -18.28 6.50
N LEU A 173 -9.94 -19.34 5.84
CA LEU A 173 -10.40 -19.70 4.49
C LEU A 173 -11.75 -20.44 4.51
N PRO A 174 -12.65 -20.17 3.56
CA PRO A 174 -13.83 -21.00 3.34
C PRO A 174 -13.41 -22.30 2.63
N LYS A 175 -12.87 -23.26 3.39
CA LYS A 175 -12.26 -24.53 2.91
C LYS A 175 -13.21 -25.43 2.11
N THR A 176 -14.52 -25.24 2.22
CA THR A 176 -15.50 -25.98 1.41
C THR A 176 -15.64 -25.42 -0.01
N ASN A 177 -15.12 -24.23 -0.29
CA ASN A 177 -15.15 -23.66 -1.63
C ASN A 177 -14.04 -24.26 -2.50
N PRO A 178 -14.36 -24.97 -3.59
CA PRO A 178 -13.36 -25.68 -4.38
C PRO A 178 -12.34 -24.76 -5.06
N LYS A 179 -12.70 -23.52 -5.41
CA LYS A 179 -11.76 -22.55 -5.99
C LYS A 179 -10.71 -22.12 -4.97
N ILE A 180 -11.12 -21.90 -3.73
CA ILE A 180 -10.22 -21.53 -2.63
C ILE A 180 -9.31 -22.70 -2.27
N SER A 181 -9.88 -23.90 -2.13
CA SER A 181 -9.09 -25.10 -1.82
C SER A 181 -8.06 -25.38 -2.91
N ARG A 182 -8.43 -25.22 -4.19
CA ARG A 182 -7.49 -25.37 -5.28
C ARG A 182 -6.37 -24.31 -5.24
N ALA A 183 -6.73 -23.04 -5.07
CA ALA A 183 -5.75 -21.96 -4.98
C ALA A 183 -4.79 -22.14 -3.80
N TYR A 184 -5.28 -22.63 -2.65
CA TYR A 184 -4.43 -22.94 -1.50
C TYR A 184 -3.45 -24.06 -1.80
N ILE A 185 -3.92 -25.17 -2.38
CA ILE A 185 -3.07 -26.30 -2.75
C ILE A 185 -2.03 -25.85 -3.77
N ASP A 186 -2.41 -25.09 -4.80
CA ASP A 186 -1.48 -24.56 -5.80
C ASP A 186 -0.41 -23.64 -5.18
N ALA A 187 -0.75 -22.85 -4.15
CA ALA A 187 0.20 -22.03 -3.43
C ALA A 187 1.13 -22.86 -2.52
N ALA A 188 0.59 -23.84 -1.79
CA ALA A 188 1.37 -24.76 -0.96
C ALA A 188 2.31 -25.64 -1.80
N ASP A 189 1.88 -26.05 -3.00
CA ASP A 189 2.69 -26.83 -3.93
C ASP A 189 3.88 -26.06 -4.50
N SER A 190 3.84 -24.72 -4.45
CA SER A 190 4.96 -23.86 -4.85
C SER A 190 6.06 -23.72 -3.79
N ILE A 191 5.90 -24.35 -2.63
CA ILE A 191 6.93 -24.42 -1.59
C ILE A 191 7.87 -25.59 -1.91
N TYR A 192 9.18 -25.32 -2.05
CA TYR A 192 10.17 -26.35 -2.38
C TYR A 192 10.62 -27.15 -1.16
N SER A 193 10.81 -26.49 -0.02
CA SER A 193 11.11 -27.10 1.27
C SER A 193 10.02 -28.09 1.68
N SER A 194 10.37 -29.37 1.74
CA SER A 194 9.43 -30.44 2.10
C SER A 194 8.83 -30.24 3.49
N GLN A 195 9.62 -29.75 4.44
CA GLN A 195 9.17 -29.44 5.79
C GLN A 195 8.17 -28.28 5.81
N ASP A 196 8.46 -27.19 5.10
CA ASP A 196 7.58 -26.03 5.06
C ASP A 196 6.28 -26.36 4.31
N LYS A 197 6.38 -27.10 3.20
CA LYS A 197 5.22 -27.59 2.43
C LYS A 197 4.32 -28.49 3.27
N ALA A 198 4.90 -29.44 4.00
CA ALA A 198 4.13 -30.32 4.89
C ALA A 198 3.40 -29.51 5.97
N THR A 199 4.08 -28.54 6.58
CA THR A 199 3.49 -27.65 7.60
C THR A 199 2.32 -26.85 7.03
N ALA A 200 2.50 -26.23 5.86
CA ALA A 200 1.44 -25.46 5.21
C ALA A 200 0.25 -26.35 4.80
N THR A 201 0.51 -27.56 4.30
CA THR A 201 -0.56 -28.49 3.91
C THR A 201 -1.39 -28.94 5.12
N LEU A 202 -0.73 -29.26 6.24
CA LEU A 202 -1.40 -29.64 7.48
C LEU A 202 -2.28 -28.53 8.05
N ALA A 203 -1.88 -27.26 7.92
CA ALA A 203 -2.67 -26.12 8.39
C ALA A 203 -4.04 -25.99 7.67
N PHE A 204 -4.16 -26.56 6.46
CA PHE A 204 -5.39 -26.48 5.65
C PHE A 204 -6.38 -27.61 5.91
N GLN A 205 -5.96 -28.69 6.58
CA GLN A 205 -6.87 -29.75 7.04
C GLN A 205 -7.84 -29.19 8.09
#